data_AF-A0A6B8K8P1-F1
#
_entry.id   AF-A0A6B8K8P1-F1
#
_cell.length_a   1.000
_cell.length_b   1.000
_cell.length_c   1.000
_cell.angle_alpha   90.00
_cell.angle_beta   90.00
_cell.angle_gamma   90.00
#
_symmetry.space_group_name_H-M   'P 1'
#
loop_
_entity.id
_entity.type
_entity.pdbx_description
1 polymer ?
#
loop_
_entity_poly.entity_id
_entity_poly.type
_entity_poly.pdbx_seq_one_letter_code
_entity_poly.pdbx_strand_id
1 'polypeptide(L)'
;MAELTENQKFNLLLADIAMAAAISTVGSSFDTPDAYVPGVIRDKWLAEARDEVLKRRVLSLANAGVASLQGVDAEQLLRAAQRYSVPVDEALAARMVEFFADKREALLRYRR
;
A
#
# COMPACT_ATOMS: atom_id res chain seq x y z
N MET A 1 1.21 9.44 20.09
CA MET A 1 0.81 8.25 19.30
C MET A 1 1.96 7.27 19.35
N ALA A 2 1.70 5.96 19.49
CA ALA A 2 2.77 4.97 19.47
C ALA A 2 3.46 4.98 18.09
N GLU A 3 4.79 4.92 18.09
CA GLU A 3 5.57 4.89 16.86
C GLU A 3 5.32 3.58 16.10
N LEU A 4 5.05 3.68 14.80
CA LEU A 4 4.82 2.50 13.96
C LEU A 4 6.13 1.72 13.81
N THR A 5 6.08 0.41 14.02
CA THR A 5 7.19 -0.47 13.63
C THR A 5 7.40 -0.42 12.11
N GLU A 6 8.60 -0.72 11.63
CA GLU A 6 8.89 -0.72 10.19
C GLU A 6 7.97 -1.65 9.41
N ASN A 7 7.68 -2.83 9.97
CA ASN A 7 6.71 -3.76 9.39
C ASN A 7 5.32 -3.11 9.24
N GLN A 8 4.82 -2.42 10.26
CA GLN A 8 3.52 -1.73 10.17
C GLN A 8 3.57 -0.61 9.13
N LYS A 9 4.61 0.24 9.17
CA LYS A 9 4.79 1.35 8.23
C LYS A 9 4.82 0.85 6.78
N PHE A 10 5.64 -0.15 6.47
CA PHE A 10 5.78 -0.66 5.11
C PHE A 10 4.50 -1.30 4.59
N ASN A 11 3.79 -2.07 5.42
CA ASN A 11 2.50 -2.65 5.01
C ASN A 11 1.44 -1.57 4.79
N LEU A 12 1.42 -0.51 5.60
CA LEU A 12 0.49 0.61 5.43
C LEU A 12 0.79 1.43 4.16
N LEU A 13 2.07 1.65 3.84
CA LEU A 13 2.47 2.29 2.57
C LEU A 13 2.02 1.46 1.36
N LEU A 14 2.25 0.13 1.39
CA LEU A 14 1.76 -0.75 0.32
C LEU A 14 0.23 -0.75 0.22
N ALA A 15 -0.47 -0.75 1.36
CA ALA A 15 -1.92 -0.69 1.39
C ALA A 15 -2.46 0.60 0.79
N ASP A 16 -1.82 1.75 1.06
CA ASP A 16 -2.20 3.04 0.49
C ASP A 16 -1.98 3.09 -1.03
N ILE A 17 -0.84 2.60 -1.53
CA ILE A 17 -0.59 2.50 -2.98
C ILE A 17 -1.65 1.60 -3.64
N ALA A 18 -1.93 0.43 -3.04
CA ALA A 18 -2.91 -0.51 -3.58
C ALA A 18 -4.35 0.04 -3.52
N MET A 19 -4.71 0.75 -2.45
CA MET A 19 -6.00 1.43 -2.31
C MET A 19 -6.17 2.49 -3.38
N ALA A 20 -5.19 3.38 -3.55
CA ALA A 20 -5.23 4.42 -4.57
C ALA A 20 -5.38 3.83 -5.99
N ALA A 21 -4.64 2.77 -6.30
CA ALA A 21 -4.76 2.05 -7.57
C ALA A 21 -6.16 1.43 -7.75
N ALA A 22 -6.72 0.81 -6.72
CA ALA A 22 -8.04 0.20 -6.76
C ALA A 22 -9.16 1.25 -6.93
N ILE A 23 -9.09 2.36 -6.19
CA ILE A 23 -10.01 3.50 -6.28
C ILE A 23 -10.00 4.08 -7.70
N SER A 24 -8.81 4.33 -8.25
CA SER A 24 -8.63 4.82 -9.62
C SER A 24 -9.19 3.84 -10.66
N THR A 25 -8.96 2.53 -10.48
CA THR A 25 -9.43 1.48 -11.39
C THR A 25 -10.95 1.42 -11.50
N VAL A 26 -11.67 1.66 -10.39
CA VAL A 26 -13.14 1.65 -10.38
C VAL A 26 -13.75 3.00 -10.79
N GLY A 27 -12.93 3.96 -11.24
CA GLY A 27 -13.39 5.29 -11.66
C GLY A 27 -13.81 6.20 -10.50
N SER A 28 -13.38 5.89 -9.27
CA SER A 28 -13.58 6.75 -8.10
C SER A 28 -12.35 7.65 -7.90
N SER A 29 -12.46 8.63 -7.02
CA SER A 29 -11.39 9.56 -6.67
C SER A 29 -11.20 9.60 -5.16
N PHE A 30 -10.04 10.10 -4.75
CA PHE A 30 -9.72 10.39 -3.37
C PHE A 30 -8.78 11.60 -3.34
N ASP A 31 -8.82 12.35 -2.25
CA ASP A 31 -7.89 13.44 -2.01
C ASP A 31 -6.77 12.98 -1.07
N THR A 32 -5.53 13.14 -1.53
CA THR A 32 -4.37 12.87 -0.68
C THR A 32 -4.27 13.98 0.37
N PRO A 33 -4.25 13.66 1.69
CA PRO A 33 -4.11 14.68 2.73
C PRO A 33 -2.77 15.43 2.64
N ASP A 34 -2.79 16.73 2.99
CA ASP A 34 -1.57 17.53 3.15
C ASP A 34 -0.62 16.94 4.21
N ALA A 35 -1.18 16.44 5.31
CA ALA A 35 -0.44 15.74 6.37
C ALA A 35 -0.58 14.23 6.18
N TYR A 36 0.23 13.67 5.27
CA TYR A 36 0.21 12.23 5.00
C TYR A 36 0.66 11.42 6.22
N VAL A 37 -0.13 10.39 6.54
CA VAL A 37 0.20 9.35 7.52
C VAL A 37 -0.09 7.99 6.86
N PRO A 38 0.77 6.97 7.02
CA PRO A 38 0.50 5.66 6.44
C PRO A 38 -0.86 5.10 6.88
N GLY A 39 -1.68 4.67 5.91
CA GLY A 39 -3.05 4.16 6.08
C GLY A 39 -4.15 5.19 5.82
N VAL A 40 -3.80 6.47 5.67
CA VAL A 40 -4.76 7.57 5.60
C VAL A 40 -5.65 7.51 4.35
N ILE A 41 -5.17 6.98 3.23
CA ILE A 41 -5.95 6.91 1.97
C ILE A 41 -7.15 6.00 2.19
N ARG A 42 -6.93 4.84 2.81
CA ARG A 42 -8.00 3.90 3.16
C ARG A 42 -9.01 4.54 4.09
N ASP A 43 -8.54 5.13 5.19
CA ASP A 43 -9.40 5.63 6.24
C ASP A 43 -10.30 6.77 5.74
N LYS A 44 -9.73 7.71 4.99
CA LYS A 44 -10.51 8.80 4.38
C LYS A 44 -11.52 8.30 3.37
N TRP A 45 -11.09 7.47 2.41
CA TRP A 45 -11.99 7.01 1.37
C TRP A 45 -13.15 6.18 1.93
N LEU A 46 -12.90 5.35 2.95
CA LEU A 46 -13.95 4.58 3.61
C LEU A 46 -14.94 5.45 4.41
N ALA A 47 -14.49 6.58 4.96
CA ALA A 47 -15.34 7.53 5.66
C ALA A 47 -16.28 8.29 4.71
N GLU A 48 -15.83 8.55 3.47
CA GLU A 48 -16.59 9.31 2.47
C GLU A 48 -17.49 8.43 1.59
N ALA A 49 -17.02 7.23 1.23
CA ALA A 49 -17.77 6.32 0.37
C ALA A 49 -19.08 5.89 1.04
N ARG A 50 -20.19 5.96 0.30
CA ARG A 50 -21.52 5.54 0.79
C ARG A 50 -22.00 4.20 0.23
N ASP A 51 -21.45 3.81 -0.92
CA ASP A 51 -21.83 2.57 -1.60
C ASP A 51 -21.05 1.38 -1.02
N GLU A 52 -21.76 0.50 -0.30
CA GLU A 52 -21.19 -0.70 0.33
C GLU A 52 -20.71 -1.75 -0.68
N VAL A 53 -21.32 -1.84 -1.86
CA VAL A 53 -20.86 -2.74 -2.92
C VAL A 53 -19.56 -2.22 -3.52
N LEU A 54 -19.46 -0.91 -3.75
CA LEU A 54 -18.24 -0.27 -4.21
C LEU A 54 -17.10 -0.46 -3.19
N LYS A 55 -17.35 -0.22 -1.89
CA LYS A 55 -16.37 -0.47 -0.82
C LYS A 55 -15.80 -1.87 -0.87
N ARG A 56 -16.66 -2.89 -0.96
CA ARG A 56 -16.22 -4.30 -1.02
C ARG A 56 -15.35 -4.58 -2.24
N ARG A 57 -15.72 -4.03 -3.41
CA ARG A 57 -14.95 -4.19 -4.65
C ARG A 57 -13.57 -3.55 -4.53
N VAL A 58 -13.50 -2.31 -4.07
CA VAL A 58 -12.22 -1.58 -3.88
C VAL A 58 -11.34 -2.30 -2.87
N LEU A 59 -11.88 -2.71 -1.72
CA LEU A 59 -11.09 -3.43 -0.71
C LEU A 59 -10.57 -4.78 -1.23
N SER A 60 -11.38 -5.50 -2.02
CA SER A 60 -10.96 -6.77 -2.63
C SER A 60 -9.81 -6.55 -3.62
N LEU A 61 -9.92 -5.52 -4.47
CA LEU A 61 -8.87 -5.15 -5.42
C LEU A 61 -7.59 -4.69 -4.71
N ALA A 62 -7.72 -3.84 -3.69
CA ALA A 62 -6.58 -3.34 -2.92
C ALA A 62 -5.85 -4.48 -2.22
N ASN A 63 -6.57 -5.41 -1.59
CA ASN A 63 -5.97 -6.57 -0.93
C ASN A 63 -5.17 -7.45 -1.91
N ALA A 64 -5.70 -7.68 -3.12
CA ALA A 64 -4.97 -8.38 -4.18
C ALA A 64 -3.74 -7.58 -4.64
N GLY A 65 -3.89 -6.25 -4.76
CA GLY A 65 -2.81 -5.34 -5.13
C GLY A 65 -1.64 -5.33 -4.14
N VAL A 66 -1.90 -5.39 -2.83
CA VAL A 66 -0.84 -5.45 -1.81
C VAL A 66 0.07 -6.65 -2.01
N ALA A 67 -0.50 -7.84 -2.25
CA ALA A 67 0.29 -9.05 -2.48
C ALA A 67 1.15 -8.93 -3.74
N SER A 68 0.62 -8.30 -4.81
CA SER A 68 1.37 -8.02 -6.03
C SER A 68 2.55 -7.07 -5.75
N LEU A 69 2.32 -5.98 -5.02
CA LEU A 69 3.35 -4.99 -4.69
C LEU A 69 4.46 -5.52 -3.77
N GLN A 70 4.22 -6.59 -3.00
CA GLN A 70 5.28 -7.25 -2.23
C GLN A 70 6.27 -8.00 -3.13
N GLY A 71 5.93 -8.24 -4.40
CA GLY A 71 6.74 -8.98 -5.37
C GLY A 71 7.44 -8.13 -6.42
N VAL A 72 7.19 -6.83 -6.47
CA VAL A 72 7.81 -5.93 -7.47
C VAL A 72 9.19 -5.44 -7.02
N ASP A 73 9.99 -4.96 -7.98
CA ASP A 73 11.25 -4.30 -7.67
C ASP A 73 11.07 -2.86 -7.16
N ALA A 74 12.17 -2.24 -6.70
CA ALA A 74 12.13 -0.92 -6.08
C ALA A 74 11.73 0.18 -7.06
N GLU A 75 12.09 0.05 -8.34
CA GLU A 75 11.77 1.03 -9.39
C GLU A 75 10.27 0.99 -9.74
N GLN A 76 9.70 -0.20 -9.86
CA GLN A 76 8.27 -0.42 -10.02
C GLN A 76 7.48 0.10 -8.82
N LEU A 77 7.96 -0.15 -7.59
CA LEU A 77 7.34 0.36 -6.37
C LEU A 77 7.36 1.89 -6.32
N LEU A 78 8.50 2.51 -6.63
CA LEU A 78 8.67 3.96 -6.65
C LEU A 78 7.73 4.61 -7.68
N ARG A 79 7.66 4.06 -8.90
CA ARG A 79 6.72 4.54 -9.94
C ARG A 79 5.27 4.46 -9.48
N ALA A 80 4.88 3.38 -8.81
CA ALA A 80 3.53 3.23 -8.29
C ALA A 80 3.24 4.27 -7.20
N ALA A 81 4.16 4.47 -6.26
CA ALA A 81 4.03 5.47 -5.21
C ALA A 81 3.90 6.89 -5.76
N GLN A 82 4.76 7.27 -6.71
CA GLN A 82 4.71 8.57 -7.38
C GLN A 82 3.39 8.79 -8.12
N ARG A 83 2.93 7.79 -8.88
CA ARG A 83 1.66 7.86 -9.62
C ARG A 83 0.47 8.16 -8.71
N TYR A 84 0.50 7.63 -7.49
CA TYR A 84 -0.59 7.76 -6.53
C TYR A 84 -0.30 8.72 -5.38
N SER A 85 0.74 9.56 -5.52
CA SER A 85 1.14 10.58 -4.53
C SER A 85 1.39 10.04 -3.12
N VAL A 86 1.88 8.80 -3.00
CA VAL A 86 2.31 8.22 -1.73
C VAL A 86 3.79 8.59 -1.50
N PRO A 87 4.16 9.15 -0.33
CA PRO A 87 5.52 9.66 -0.10
C PRO A 87 6.50 8.52 0.18
N VAL A 88 6.93 7.86 -0.90
CA VAL A 88 8.01 6.88 -0.91
C VAL A 88 9.14 7.45 -1.76
N ASP A 89 10.31 7.60 -1.14
CA ASP A 89 11.56 7.91 -1.85
C ASP A 89 12.30 6.64 -2.26
N GLU A 90 13.36 6.81 -3.05
CA GLU A 90 14.17 5.70 -3.58
C GLU A 90 14.78 4.84 -2.47
N ALA A 91 15.31 5.46 -1.42
CA ALA A 91 15.92 4.77 -0.30
C ALA A 91 14.89 3.92 0.47
N LEU A 92 13.69 4.47 0.69
CA LEU A 92 12.59 3.77 1.35
C LEU A 92 12.06 2.62 0.47
N ALA A 93 11.93 2.83 -0.85
CA ALA A 93 11.50 1.78 -1.77
C ALA A 93 12.46 0.58 -1.75
N ALA A 94 13.78 0.83 -1.79
CA ALA A 94 14.79 -0.22 -1.71
C ALA A 94 14.68 -1.02 -0.39
N ARG A 95 14.56 -0.33 0.74
CA ARG A 95 14.39 -0.95 2.06
C ARG A 95 13.12 -1.78 2.18
N MET A 96 12.02 -1.31 1.58
CA MET A 96 10.75 -2.06 1.58
C MET A 96 10.90 -3.37 0.81
N VAL A 97 11.53 -3.35 -0.35
CA VAL A 97 11.74 -4.55 -1.17
C VAL A 97 12.62 -5.56 -0.43
N GLU A 98 13.73 -5.11 0.15
CA GLU A 98 14.61 -5.96 0.98
C GLU A 98 13.83 -6.60 2.13
N PHE A 99 13.06 -5.80 2.88
CA PHE A 99 12.25 -6.29 3.99
C PHE A 99 11.26 -7.40 3.57
N PHE A 100 10.55 -7.24 2.45
CA PHE A 100 9.58 -8.25 1.99
C PHE A 100 10.25 -9.46 1.33
N ALA A 101 11.43 -9.30 0.74
CA ALA A 101 12.25 -10.41 0.24
C ALA A 101 12.73 -11.28 1.41
N ASP A 102 13.34 -10.68 2.44
CA ASP A 102 13.84 -11.37 3.63
C ASP A 102 12.73 -12.14 4.35
N LYS A 103 11.57 -11.51 4.51
CA LYS A 103 10.40 -12.16 5.14
C LYS A 103 9.96 -13.40 4.37
N ARG A 104 10.02 -13.36 3.02
CA ARG A 104 9.67 -14.50 2.17
C ARG A 104 10.71 -15.61 2.28
N GLU A 105 11.99 -15.28 2.27
CA GLU A 105 13.06 -16.26 2.45
C GLU A 105 12.99 -16.92 3.83
N ALA A 106 12.77 -16.15 4.89
CA ALA A 106 12.63 -16.68 6.23
C ALA A 106 11.49 -17.71 6.31
N LEU A 107 10.32 -17.38 5.73
CA LEU A 107 9.18 -18.31 5.67
C LEU A 107 9.50 -19.60 4.89
N LEU A 108 10.31 -19.52 3.83
CA LEU A 108 10.76 -20.70 3.08
C LEU A 108 11.75 -21.55 3.87
N ARG A 109 12.64 -20.94 4.64
CA ARG A 109 13.61 -21.65 5.51
C ARG A 109 12.92 -22.41 6.64
N TYR A 110 11.85 -21.87 7.23
CA TYR A 110 11.06 -22.56 8.27
C TYR A 110 10.25 -23.76 7.76
N ARG A 111 10.01 -23.86 6.44
CA ARG A 111 9.21 -24.93 5.82
C ARG A 111 10.04 -26.04 5.19
N ARG A 112 11.37 -25.98 5.29
CA ARG A 112 12.30 -27.05 4.90
C ARG A 112 12.62 -27.91 6.12
#